data_AF-C7MEE3-F1
#
_entry.id   AF-C7MEE3-F1
#
_cell.length_a   1.000
_cell.length_b   1.000
_cell.length_c   1.000
_cell.angle_alpha   90.00
_cell.angle_beta   90.00
_cell.angle_gamma   90.00
#
_symmetry.space_group_name_H-M   'P 1'
#
loop_
_entity.id
_entity.type
_entity.pdbx_description
1 polymer ?
#
loop_
_entity_poly.entity_id
_entity_poly.type
_entity_poly.pdbx_seq_one_letter_code
_entity_poly.pdbx_strand_id
1 'polypeptide(L)'
;MAFKGMNPEEGREVAQGVTEAGSQILELIDGVTQLVNSVEWVGPDYDAYRDEWNSFLSGPVAELVNGLEAKGKELTQHAEEQDVTSNQG
;
A
#
# COMPACT_ATOMS: atom_id res chain seq x y z
N MET A 1 -15.42 -29.15 -15.78
CA MET A 1 -14.00 -29.32 -15.45
C MET A 1 -13.62 -28.13 -14.59
N ALA A 2 -13.35 -28.33 -13.30
CA ALA A 2 -12.98 -27.23 -12.41
C ALA A 2 -11.51 -26.89 -12.64
N PHE A 3 -11.22 -25.67 -13.10
CA PHE A 3 -9.87 -25.13 -13.10
C PHE A 3 -9.43 -25.03 -11.63
N LYS A 4 -8.39 -25.78 -11.24
CA LYS A 4 -7.89 -25.80 -9.87
C LYS A 4 -6.54 -25.10 -9.84
N GLY A 5 -6.55 -23.80 -9.59
CA GLY A 5 -5.38 -22.92 -9.60
C GLY A 5 -5.79 -21.46 -9.76
N MET A 6 -4.88 -20.53 -9.47
CA MET A 6 -5.05 -19.10 -9.75
C MET A 6 -4.96 -18.86 -11.26
N ASN A 7 -5.75 -17.92 -11.80
CA ASN A 7 -5.50 -17.36 -13.13
C ASN A 7 -4.31 -16.36 -13.00
N PRO A 8 -3.15 -16.60 -13.63
CA PRO A 8 -1.97 -15.74 -13.49
C PRO A 8 -2.20 -14.29 -13.93
N GLU A 9 -3.03 -14.08 -14.95
CA GLU A 9 -3.33 -12.73 -15.46
C GLU A 9 -4.17 -11.94 -14.45
N GLU A 10 -5.25 -12.54 -13.93
CA GLU A 10 -6.07 -11.94 -12.87
C GLU A 10 -5.27 -11.73 -11.58
N GLY A 11 -4.34 -12.65 -11.25
CA GLY A 11 -3.43 -12.50 -10.11
C GLY A 11 -2.53 -11.27 -10.24
N ARG A 12 -1.99 -11.01 -11.43
CA ARG A 12 -1.20 -9.80 -11.71
C ARG A 12 -2.04 -8.54 -11.64
N GLU A 13 -3.27 -8.57 -12.15
CA GLU A 13 -4.19 -7.42 -12.08
C GLU A 13 -4.48 -7.02 -10.62
N VAL A 14 -4.78 -8.01 -9.76
CA VAL A 14 -4.99 -7.76 -8.33
C VAL A 14 -3.71 -7.25 -7.67
N ALA A 15 -2.55 -7.82 -8.01
CA ALA A 15 -1.26 -7.38 -7.46
C ALA A 15 -0.96 -5.92 -7.78
N GLN A 16 -1.24 -5.52 -9.03
CA GLN A 16 -1.11 -4.13 -9.48
C GLN A 16 -2.06 -3.22 -8.71
N GLY A 17 -3.36 -3.58 -8.62
CA GLY A 17 -4.34 -2.76 -7.90
C GLY A 17 -4.01 -2.56 -6.42
N VAL A 18 -3.49 -3.59 -5.75
CA VAL A 18 -3.04 -3.49 -4.35
C VAL A 18 -1.85 -2.52 -4.22
N THR A 19 -0.89 -2.60 -5.13
CA THR A 19 0.29 -1.72 -5.13
C THR A 19 -0.10 -0.27 -5.43
N GLU A 20 -0.97 -0.06 -6.41
CA GLU A 20 -1.50 1.26 -6.77
C GLU A 20 -2.28 1.91 -5.62
N ALA A 21 -3.07 1.14 -4.88
CA ALA A 21 -3.77 1.63 -3.70
C ALA A 21 -2.79 2.14 -2.62
N GLY A 22 -1.67 1.45 -2.41
CA GLY A 22 -0.61 1.91 -1.51
C GLY A 22 -0.04 3.26 -1.92
N SER A 23 0.23 3.45 -3.21
CA SER A 23 0.71 4.73 -3.75
C SER A 23 -0.32 5.86 -3.60
N GLN A 24 -1.59 5.59 -3.88
CA GLN A 24 -2.67 6.58 -3.72
C GLN A 24 -2.84 7.01 -2.26
N ILE A 25 -2.67 6.10 -1.30
CA ILE A 25 -2.68 6.41 0.13
C ILE A 25 -1.57 7.41 0.46
N LEU A 26 -0.34 7.20 -0.04
CA LEU A 26 0.77 8.13 0.17
C LEU A 26 0.47 9.53 -0.39
N GLU A 27 -0.05 9.61 -1.61
CA GLU A 27 -0.40 10.89 -2.25
C GLU A 27 -1.44 11.68 -1.44
N LEU A 28 -2.49 10.99 -0.95
CA LEU A 28 -3.52 11.62 -0.11
C LEU A 28 -2.95 12.11 1.21
N ILE A 29 -2.07 11.32 1.82
CA ILE A 29 -1.44 11.64 3.10
C ILE A 29 -0.49 12.81 2.98
N ASP A 30 0.27 12.90 1.89
CA ASP A 30 1.10 14.07 1.61
C ASP A 30 0.25 15.34 1.49
N GLY A 31 -0.89 15.26 0.79
CA GLY A 31 -1.84 16.37 0.69
C GLY A 31 -2.39 16.82 2.04
N VAL A 32 -2.79 15.88 2.91
CA VAL A 32 -3.28 16.20 4.26
C VAL A 32 -2.15 16.73 5.15
N THR A 33 -0.93 16.20 5.01
CA THR A 33 0.24 16.66 5.78
C THR A 33 0.60 18.10 5.44
N GLN A 34 0.52 18.49 4.17
CA GLN A 34 0.69 19.89 3.77
C GLN A 34 -0.38 20.78 4.42
N LEU A 35 -1.64 20.34 4.46
CA LEU A 35 -2.71 21.08 5.12
C LEU A 35 -2.45 21.23 6.63
N VAL A 36 -2.10 20.14 7.33
CA VAL A 36 -1.77 20.15 8.77
C VAL A 36 -0.66 21.16 9.08
N ASN A 37 0.36 21.24 8.22
CA ASN A 37 1.50 22.15 8.39
C ASN A 37 1.27 23.58 7.87
N SER A 38 0.16 23.84 7.16
CA SER A 38 -0.13 25.16 6.55
C SER A 38 -0.82 26.15 7.48
N VAL A 39 -1.33 25.68 8.62
CA VAL A 39 -2.14 26.52 9.54
C VAL A 39 -1.21 27.27 10.51
N GLU A 40 -1.42 28.58 10.65
CA GLU A 40 -0.69 29.43 11.61
C GLU A 40 -1.18 29.26 13.07
N TRP A 41 -1.51 28.03 13.48
CA TRP A 41 -1.84 27.76 14.87
C TRP A 41 -0.54 27.68 15.67
N VAL A 42 -0.40 28.54 16.68
CA VAL A 42 0.77 28.55 17.56
C VAL A 42 0.33 28.20 18.97
N GLY A 43 0.97 27.19 19.57
CA GLY A 43 0.74 26.78 20.94
C GLY A 43 1.09 25.31 21.20
N PRO A 44 1.22 24.92 22.48
CA PRO A 44 1.64 23.57 22.87
C PRO A 44 0.70 22.47 22.34
N ASP A 45 -0.59 22.76 22.19
CA ASP A 45 -1.57 21.81 21.65
C ASP A 45 -1.33 21.52 20.16
N TYR A 46 -0.93 22.53 19.38
CA TYR A 46 -0.60 22.34 17.97
C TYR A 46 0.70 21.57 17.81
N ASP A 47 1.71 21.91 18.61
CA ASP A 47 2.98 21.18 18.61
C ASP A 47 2.75 19.69 18.94
N ALA A 48 1.95 19.40 19.97
CA ALA A 48 1.57 18.03 20.34
C ALA A 48 0.83 17.31 19.21
N TYR A 49 -0.16 17.97 18.59
CA TYR A 49 -0.90 17.40 17.47
C TYR A 49 0.01 17.09 16.27
N ARG A 50 0.95 17.98 15.94
CA ARG A 50 1.91 17.75 14.84
C ARG A 50 2.83 16.57 15.13
N ASP A 51 3.27 16.41 16.37
CA ASP A 51 4.11 15.29 16.78
C ASP A 51 3.33 13.95 16.74
N GLU A 52 2.08 13.95 17.18
CA GLU A 52 1.17 12.80 17.05
C GLU A 52 0.90 12.46 15.58
N TRP A 53 0.67 13.46 14.73
CA TRP A 53 0.49 13.29 13.30
C TRP A 53 1.71 12.63 12.66
N ASN A 54 2.92 13.13 12.91
CA ASN A 54 4.16 12.55 12.38
C ASN A 54 4.40 11.12 12.89
N SER A 55 4.02 10.82 14.13
CA SER A 55 4.09 9.47 14.70
C SER A 55 3.10 8.52 14.01
N PHE A 56 1.89 8.99 13.71
CA PHE A 56 0.90 8.24 12.94
C PHE A 56 1.36 7.94 11.50
N LEU A 57 2.01 8.90 10.85
CA LEU A 57 2.57 8.71 9.49
C LEU A 57 3.70 7.69 9.47
N SER A 58 4.64 7.82 10.40
CA SER A 58 5.84 6.97 10.45
C SER A 58 5.59 5.56 10.98
N GLY A 59 4.49 5.35 11.71
CA GLY A 59 4.08 4.04 12.19
C GLY A 59 2.96 3.44 11.33
N PRO A 60 1.68 3.53 11.75
CA PRO A 60 0.56 2.84 11.11
C PRO A 60 0.43 3.01 9.60
N VAL A 61 0.65 4.23 9.09
CA VAL A 61 0.56 4.50 7.65
C VAL A 61 1.69 3.80 6.90
N ALA A 62 2.93 3.95 7.36
CA ALA A 62 4.08 3.30 6.75
C ALA A 62 3.92 1.76 6.79
N GLU A 63 3.43 1.21 7.89
CA GLU A 63 3.12 -0.22 8.02
C GLU A 63 2.06 -0.69 7.01
N LEU A 64 0.98 0.08 6.83
CA LEU A 64 -0.07 -0.23 5.87
C LEU A 64 0.47 -0.25 4.43
N VAL A 65 1.20 0.80 4.03
CA VAL A 65 1.75 0.92 2.67
C VAL A 65 2.74 -0.21 2.38
N ASN A 66 3.65 -0.47 3.32
CA ASN A 66 4.59 -1.60 3.21
C ASN A 66 3.86 -2.95 3.12
N GLY A 67 2.77 -3.11 3.89
CA GLY A 67 1.95 -4.32 3.86
C GLY A 67 1.26 -4.54 2.50
N LEU A 68 0.71 -3.47 1.91
CA LEU A 68 0.12 -3.52 0.57
C LEU A 68 1.18 -3.87 -0.48
N GLU A 69 2.33 -3.21 -0.46
CA GLU A 69 3.43 -3.51 -1.38
C GLU A 69 3.91 -4.96 -1.26
N ALA A 70 4.07 -5.47 -0.04
CA ALA A 70 4.46 -6.85 0.20
C ALA A 70 3.43 -7.84 -0.36
N LYS A 71 2.13 -7.56 -0.18
CA LYS A 71 1.05 -8.41 -0.70
C LYS A 71 0.94 -8.38 -2.22
N GLY A 72 1.16 -7.22 -2.84
CA GLY A 72 1.24 -7.10 -4.29
C GLY A 72 2.41 -7.92 -4.87
N LYS A 73 3.59 -7.83 -4.25
CA LYS A 73 4.77 -8.62 -4.64
C LYS A 73 4.55 -10.12 -4.49
N GLU A 74 3.99 -10.55 -3.36
CA GLU A 74 3.66 -11.95 -3.08
C GLU A 74 2.72 -12.52 -4.17
N LEU A 75 1.68 -11.78 -4.52
CA LEU A 75 0.72 -12.24 -5.52
C LEU A 75 1.31 -12.28 -6.95
N THR A 76 2.18 -11.33 -7.28
CA THR A 76 2.94 -11.34 -8.54
C THR A 76 3.82 -12.59 -8.62
N GLN A 77 4.54 -12.91 -7.55
CA GLN A 77 5.38 -14.10 -7.46
C GLN A 77 4.54 -15.38 -7.65
N HIS A 78 3.39 -15.50 -6.96
CA HIS A 78 2.50 -16.65 -7.15
C HIS A 78 2.01 -16.80 -8.59
N ALA A 79 1.79 -15.69 -9.31
CA ALA A 79 1.37 -15.72 -10.71
C ALA A 79 2.49 -16.24 -11.63
N GLU A 80 3.73 -15.81 -11.39
CA GLU A 80 4.90 -16.30 -12.10
C GLU A 80 5.14 -17.79 -11.86
N GLU A 81 5.04 -18.25 -10.62
CA GLU A 81 5.19 -19.67 -10.25
C GLU A 81 4.10 -20.54 -10.92
N GLN A 82 2.87 -20.04 -11.00
CA GLN A 82 1.77 -20.71 -11.66
C GLN A 82 1.98 -20.81 -13.18
N ASP A 83 2.52 -19.77 -13.82
CA ASP A 83 2.89 -19.79 -15.25
C ASP A 83 3.99 -20.82 -15.53
N VAL A 84 5.04 -20.87 -14.70
CA VAL A 84 6.14 -21.83 -14.85
C VAL A 84 5.62 -23.27 -14.71
N THR A 85 4.78 -23.53 -13.71
CA THR A 85 4.23 -24.87 -13.46
C THR A 85 3.29 -25.31 -14.58
N SER A 86 2.43 -24.40 -15.05
CA SER A 86 1.43 -24.72 -16.08
C SER A 86 2.05 -24.94 -17.47
N ASN A 87 3.19 -24.31 -17.75
CA ASN A 87 3.94 -24.47 -19.01
C ASN A 87 4.91 -25.67 -19.02
N GLN A 88 5.04 -26.40 -17.91
CA GLN A 88 5.87 -27.62 -17.81
C GLN A 88 5.06 -28.93 -17.98
N GLY A 89 3.75 -28.84 -18.21
CA GLY A 89 2.82 -29.97 -18.37
C GLY A 89 2.51 -30.33 -19.82
#